data_AF-A0A5C0DMK6-F1
#
_entry.id   AF-A0A5C0DMK6-F1
#
_cell.length_a   1.000
_cell.length_b   1.000
_cell.length_c   1.000
_cell.angle_alpha   90.00
_cell.angle_beta   90.00
_cell.angle_gamma   90.00
#
_symmetry.space_group_name_H-M   'P 1'
#
loop_
_entity.id
_entity.type
_entity.pdbx_description
1 polymer ?
#
loop_
_entity_poly.entity_id
_entity_poly.type
_entity_poly.pdbx_seq_one_letter_code
_entity_poly.pdbx_strand_id
1 'polypeptide(L)'
;MIIYLETNSIMAIAKGRNKELEDFVYHSSGNLKFVIPSICLMETLVAIEGEEKRSQSFSQTIQIEMNEAKRNKELNNSQSFVNYLESSLIDYDDILTDFKKRFLNILEYLRNHGELIEPSIKMLEATLNNPLLPEKNQRRDDFILQVILAHAENNLSMDKVFFSENTKEFGNINIQQVLANLGINYFSKIPNLEGWLNKQ
;
A
#
# COMPACT_ATOMS: atom_id res chain seq x y z
N MET A 1 8.87 -13.14 -15.31
CA MET A 1 8.55 -11.70 -15.46
C MET A 1 8.59 -11.03 -14.11
N ILE A 2 9.04 -9.78 -14.01
CA ILE A 2 9.10 -9.03 -12.74
C ILE A 2 7.91 -8.08 -12.62
N ILE A 3 7.26 -8.10 -11.45
CA ILE A 3 6.24 -7.12 -11.06
C ILE A 3 6.73 -6.40 -9.81
N TYR A 4 7.12 -5.14 -9.96
CA TYR A 4 7.44 -4.26 -8.84
C TYR A 4 6.16 -3.79 -8.16
N LEU A 5 6.13 -3.94 -6.85
CA LEU A 5 5.11 -3.42 -5.95
C LEU A 5 5.73 -2.37 -5.02
N GLU A 6 4.90 -1.49 -4.48
CA GLU A 6 5.28 -0.51 -3.45
C GLU A 6 4.32 -0.52 -2.27
N THR A 7 4.60 0.27 -1.24
CA THR A 7 3.86 0.37 0.02
C THR A 7 2.33 0.37 -0.14
N ASN A 8 1.76 1.17 -1.06
CA ASN A 8 0.31 1.21 -1.24
C ASN A 8 -0.25 -0.10 -1.77
N SER A 9 0.53 -0.93 -2.47
CA SER A 9 0.06 -2.26 -2.90
C SER A 9 -0.23 -3.15 -1.67
N ILE A 10 0.69 -3.17 -0.70
CA ILE A 10 0.49 -3.87 0.58
C ILE A 10 -0.71 -3.28 1.31
N MET A 11 -0.75 -1.95 1.46
CA MET A 11 -1.79 -1.28 2.24
C MET A 11 -3.18 -1.38 1.61
N ALA A 12 -3.28 -1.40 0.27
CA ALA A 12 -4.54 -1.54 -0.44
C ALA A 12 -5.14 -2.94 -0.23
N ILE A 13 -4.31 -3.99 -0.30
CA ILE A 13 -4.72 -5.36 0.03
C ILE A 13 -5.11 -5.45 1.51
N ALA A 14 -4.25 -4.98 2.41
CA ALA A 14 -4.48 -5.06 3.85
C ALA A 14 -5.78 -4.36 4.28
N LYS A 15 -6.08 -3.19 3.71
CA LYS A 15 -7.30 -2.42 4.00
C LYS A 15 -8.54 -2.90 3.22
N GLY A 16 -8.42 -3.96 2.42
CA GLY A 16 -9.52 -4.44 1.56
C GLY A 16 -10.00 -3.41 0.53
N ARG A 17 -9.15 -2.46 0.14
CA ARG A 17 -9.49 -1.36 -0.78
C ARG A 17 -9.39 -1.76 -2.24
N ASN A 18 -8.54 -2.74 -2.54
CA ASN A 18 -8.38 -3.26 -3.89
C ASN A 18 -8.43 -4.79 -3.89
N LYS A 19 -9.63 -5.32 -4.16
CA LYS A 19 -9.87 -6.76 -4.25
C LYS A 19 -9.23 -7.38 -5.50
N GLU A 20 -9.21 -6.65 -6.61
CA GLU A 20 -8.59 -7.11 -7.85
C GLU A 20 -7.09 -7.33 -7.68
N LEU A 21 -6.41 -6.42 -6.96
CA LEU A 21 -4.98 -6.56 -6.65
C LEU A 21 -4.73 -7.73 -5.70
N GLU A 22 -5.56 -7.90 -4.68
CA GLU A 22 -5.49 -9.04 -3.77
C GLU A 22 -5.62 -10.36 -4.53
N ASP A 23 -6.64 -10.47 -5.39
CA ASP A 23 -6.88 -11.67 -6.19
C ASP A 23 -5.77 -11.91 -7.20
N PHE A 24 -5.27 -10.85 -7.86
CA PHE A 24 -4.15 -10.92 -8.78
C PHE A 24 -2.89 -11.43 -8.09
N VAL A 25 -2.56 -10.94 -6.90
CA VAL A 25 -1.36 -11.35 -6.16
C VAL A 25 -1.47 -12.81 -5.71
N TYR A 26 -2.60 -13.23 -5.13
CA TYR A 26 -2.74 -14.58 -4.57
C TYR A 26 -3.02 -15.68 -5.60
N HIS A 27 -3.62 -15.36 -6.75
CA HIS A 27 -3.96 -16.36 -7.79
C HIS A 27 -3.05 -16.26 -9.03
N SER A 28 -2.04 -15.40 -8.98
CA SER A 28 -1.05 -15.22 -10.02
C SER A 28 -0.33 -16.54 -10.36
N SER A 29 -0.11 -16.82 -11.65
CA SER A 29 0.66 -17.99 -12.08
C SER A 29 2.10 -17.96 -11.57
N GLY A 30 2.71 -19.13 -11.31
CA GLY A 30 4.06 -19.24 -10.74
C GLY A 30 5.22 -18.66 -11.59
N ASN A 31 4.95 -18.07 -12.76
CA ASN A 31 5.94 -17.44 -13.62
C ASN A 31 6.13 -15.93 -13.34
N LEU A 32 5.32 -15.36 -12.44
CA LEU A 32 5.40 -13.97 -12.00
C LEU A 32 6.32 -13.87 -10.76
N LYS A 33 7.31 -12.98 -10.83
CA LYS A 33 8.21 -12.65 -9.72
C LYS A 33 7.78 -11.31 -9.13
N PHE A 34 7.13 -11.33 -7.98
CA PHE A 34 6.82 -10.10 -7.25
C PHE A 34 8.09 -9.57 -6.58
N VAL A 35 8.41 -8.30 -6.81
CA VAL A 35 9.59 -7.65 -6.28
C VAL A 35 9.16 -6.42 -5.50
N ILE A 36 9.68 -6.22 -4.30
CA ILE A 36 9.34 -5.07 -3.46
C ILE A 36 10.59 -4.47 -2.81
N PRO A 37 10.78 -3.14 -2.87
CA PRO A 37 11.81 -2.47 -2.09
C PRO A 37 11.64 -2.71 -0.59
N SER A 38 12.70 -3.14 0.11
CA SER A 38 12.63 -3.44 1.55
C SER A 38 12.24 -2.23 2.39
N ILE A 39 12.50 -1.00 1.91
CA ILE A 39 12.05 0.24 2.53
C ILE A 39 10.52 0.34 2.62
N CYS A 40 9.78 -0.31 1.72
CA CYS A 40 8.31 -0.37 1.78
C CYS A 40 7.83 -1.09 3.04
N LEU A 41 8.62 -2.02 3.61
CA LEU A 41 8.28 -2.68 4.88
C LEU A 41 8.29 -1.67 6.04
N MET A 42 9.24 -0.75 6.05
CA MET A 42 9.31 0.31 7.06
C MET A 42 8.16 1.30 6.91
N GLU A 43 7.84 1.73 5.68
CA GLU A 43 6.69 2.60 5.45
C GLU A 43 5.37 1.94 5.86
N THR A 44 5.26 0.65 5.58
CA THR A 44 4.11 -0.17 5.97
C THR A 44 3.98 -0.26 7.48
N LEU A 45 5.08 -0.44 8.21
CA LEU A 45 5.09 -0.43 9.67
C LEU A 45 4.60 0.92 10.23
N VAL A 46 5.12 2.03 9.70
CA VAL A 46 4.67 3.39 10.07
C VAL A 46 3.19 3.59 9.75
N ALA A 47 2.71 3.07 8.62
CA ALA A 47 1.30 3.13 8.25
C ALA A 47 0.41 2.38 9.26
N ILE A 48 0.85 1.21 9.73
CA ILE A 48 0.13 0.45 10.77
C ILE A 48 0.08 1.20 12.09
N GLU A 49 1.20 1.77 12.54
CA GLU A 49 1.21 2.59 13.76
C GLU A 49 0.21 3.76 13.66
N GLY A 50 0.08 4.35 12.47
CA GLY A 50 -0.92 5.37 12.19
C GLY A 50 -2.35 4.85 12.29
N GLU A 51 -2.61 3.65 11.78
CA GLU A 51 -3.92 2.99 11.88
C GLU A 51 -4.29 2.62 13.32
N GLU A 52 -3.34 2.15 14.12
CA GLU A 52 -3.57 1.83 15.54
C GLU A 52 -3.85 3.09 16.36
N LYS A 53 -3.10 4.18 16.13
CA LYS A 53 -3.38 5.48 16.76
C LYS A 53 -4.76 6.02 16.37
N ARG A 54 -5.13 5.91 15.08
CA ARG A 54 -6.45 6.31 14.58
C ARG A 54 -7.55 5.49 15.23
N SER A 55 -7.36 4.17 15.36
CA SER A 55 -8.28 3.27 16.02
C SER A 55 -8.50 3.65 17.49
N GLN A 56 -7.40 3.85 18.24
CA GLN A 56 -7.48 4.25 19.63
C GLN A 56 -8.23 5.57 19.80
N SER A 57 -7.95 6.56 18.95
CA SER A 57 -8.64 7.85 18.97
C SER A 57 -10.13 7.69 18.70
N PHE A 58 -10.52 6.88 17.71
CA PHE A 58 -11.92 6.61 17.40
C PHE A 58 -12.64 6.00 18.60
N SER A 59 -12.08 4.94 19.20
CA SER A 59 -12.71 4.25 20.33
C SER A 59 -12.88 5.17 21.54
N GLN A 60 -11.88 6.03 21.83
CA GLN A 60 -11.97 7.03 22.89
C GLN A 60 -13.08 8.06 22.64
N THR A 61 -13.16 8.60 21.43
CA THR A 61 -14.20 9.57 21.06
C THR A 61 -15.59 8.95 21.23
N ILE A 62 -15.82 7.74 20.73
CA ILE A 62 -17.13 7.09 20.84
C ILE A 62 -17.50 6.84 22.31
N GLN A 63 -16.56 6.39 23.15
CA GLN A 63 -16.80 6.19 24.58
C GLN A 63 -17.17 7.50 25.31
N ILE A 64 -16.54 8.62 24.94
CA ILE A 64 -16.88 9.94 25.49
C ILE A 64 -18.32 10.31 25.13
N GLU A 65 -18.69 10.21 23.85
CA GLU A 65 -20.04 10.55 23.37
C GLU A 65 -21.12 9.64 23.98
N MET A 66 -20.83 8.35 24.16
CA MET A 66 -21.72 7.43 24.88
C MET A 66 -21.96 7.88 26.33
N ASN A 67 -20.92 8.31 27.03
CA ASN A 67 -21.03 8.75 28.42
C ASN A 67 -21.83 10.05 28.54
N GLU A 68 -21.64 11.00 27.63
CA GLU A 68 -22.40 12.25 27.59
C GLU A 68 -23.88 12.00 27.25
N ALA A 69 -24.16 11.11 26.29
CA ALA A 69 -25.53 10.71 25.98
C ALA A 69 -26.24 10.02 27.16
N LYS A 70 -25.54 9.13 27.89
CA LYS A 70 -26.07 8.46 29.10
C LYS A 70 -26.40 9.46 30.22
N ARG A 71 -25.70 10.60 30.29
CA ARG A 71 -25.93 11.66 31.29
C ARG A 71 -27.08 12.59 30.92
N ASN A 72 -27.39 12.72 29.62
CA ASN A 72 -28.43 13.61 29.15
C ASN A 72 -29.83 13.01 29.40
N LYS A 73 -30.52 13.54 30.43
CA LYS A 73 -31.87 13.12 30.83
C LYS A 73 -32.99 13.78 30.01
N GLU A 74 -32.68 14.77 29.18
CA GLU A 74 -33.66 15.54 28.40
C GLU A 74 -33.80 15.01 26.96
N LEU A 75 -32.84 14.21 26.48
CA LEU A 75 -32.87 13.62 25.15
C LEU A 75 -33.68 12.31 25.16
N ASN A 76 -34.86 12.33 24.52
CA ASN A 76 -35.75 11.17 24.44
C ASN A 76 -35.17 9.95 23.70
N ASN A 77 -34.09 10.14 22.92
CA ASN A 77 -33.45 9.10 22.10
C ASN A 77 -32.02 8.73 22.56
N SER A 78 -31.61 9.12 23.77
CA SER A 78 -30.25 8.89 24.29
C SER A 78 -29.85 7.41 24.30
N GLN A 79 -30.75 6.50 24.70
CA GLN A 79 -30.47 5.07 24.72
C GLN A 79 -30.26 4.49 23.31
N SER A 80 -31.08 4.88 22.34
CA SER A 80 -30.92 4.43 20.95
C SER A 80 -29.60 4.93 20.37
N PHE A 81 -29.23 6.18 20.65
CA PHE A 81 -27.95 6.75 20.22
C PHE A 81 -26.76 5.97 20.80
N VAL A 82 -26.79 5.68 22.11
CA VAL A 82 -25.78 4.83 22.77
C VAL A 82 -25.68 3.46 22.09
N ASN A 83 -26.80 2.81 21.80
CA ASN A 83 -26.79 1.49 21.15
C ASN A 83 -26.15 1.54 19.75
N TYR A 84 -26.37 2.62 18.98
CA TYR A 84 -25.72 2.81 17.68
C TYR A 84 -24.20 2.99 17.81
N LEU A 85 -23.76 3.76 18.81
CA LEU A 85 -22.35 3.95 19.10
C LEU A 85 -21.66 2.64 19.55
N GLU A 86 -22.32 1.85 20.41
CA GLU A 86 -21.85 0.53 20.82
C GLU A 86 -21.73 -0.43 19.63
N SER A 87 -22.73 -0.45 18.75
CA SER A 87 -22.68 -1.27 17.54
C SER A 87 -21.55 -0.83 16.59
N SER A 88 -21.35 0.47 16.44
CA SER A 88 -20.27 1.03 15.61
C SER A 88 -18.87 0.65 16.13
N LEU A 89 -18.70 0.54 17.45
CA LEU A 89 -17.44 0.06 18.03
C LEU A 89 -17.19 -1.41 17.69
N ILE A 90 -18.20 -2.26 17.80
CA ILE A 90 -18.10 -3.70 17.48
C ILE A 90 -17.73 -3.86 16.00
N ASP A 91 -18.46 -3.21 15.10
CA ASP A 91 -18.20 -3.28 13.66
C ASP A 91 -16.79 -2.77 13.31
N TYR A 92 -16.32 -1.74 14.02
CA TYR A 92 -14.98 -1.19 13.81
C TYR A 92 -13.87 -2.13 14.29
N ASP A 93 -14.06 -2.82 15.42
CA ASP A 93 -13.14 -3.84 15.91
C ASP A 93 -13.04 -5.03 14.93
N ASP A 94 -14.15 -5.42 14.31
CA ASP A 94 -14.16 -6.44 13.26
C ASP A 94 -13.36 -5.99 12.01
N ILE A 95 -13.53 -4.74 11.58
CA ILE A 95 -12.76 -4.15 10.47
C ILE A 95 -11.26 -4.16 10.78
N LEU A 96 -10.86 -3.80 12.01
CA LEU A 96 -9.45 -3.80 12.42
C LEU A 96 -8.87 -5.21 12.47
N THR A 97 -9.67 -6.17 12.94
CA THR A 97 -9.28 -7.58 12.99
C THR A 97 -9.06 -8.13 11.58
N ASP A 98 -9.96 -7.84 10.65
CA ASP A 98 -9.80 -8.22 9.24
C ASP A 98 -8.58 -7.54 8.60
N PHE A 99 -8.38 -6.24 8.86
CA PHE A 99 -7.20 -5.50 8.40
C PHE A 99 -5.90 -6.16 8.87
N LYS A 100 -5.77 -6.46 10.17
CA LYS A 100 -4.57 -7.11 10.74
C LYS A 100 -4.34 -8.49 10.14
N LYS A 101 -5.41 -9.26 9.94
CA LYS A 101 -5.34 -10.58 9.31
C LYS A 101 -4.84 -10.50 7.87
N ARG A 102 -5.45 -9.65 7.04
CA ARG A 102 -5.03 -9.44 5.63
C ARG A 102 -3.59 -8.93 5.54
N PHE A 103 -3.22 -8.04 6.46
CA PHE A 103 -1.87 -7.52 6.56
C PHE A 103 -0.82 -8.62 6.78
N LEU A 104 -1.05 -9.50 7.76
CA LEU A 104 -0.14 -10.62 8.01
C LEU A 104 -0.12 -11.61 6.83
N ASN A 105 -1.27 -11.87 6.21
CA ASN A 105 -1.37 -12.75 5.04
C ASN A 105 -0.51 -12.25 3.87
N ILE A 106 -0.57 -10.96 3.54
CA ILE A 106 0.22 -10.42 2.41
C ILE A 106 1.72 -10.43 2.72
N LEU A 107 2.12 -10.16 3.97
CA LEU A 107 3.53 -10.29 4.38
C LEU A 107 4.03 -11.73 4.29
N GLU A 108 3.24 -12.69 4.75
CA GLU A 108 3.59 -14.11 4.64
C GLU A 108 3.70 -14.54 3.17
N TYR A 109 2.78 -14.07 2.32
CA TYR A 109 2.83 -14.34 0.90
C TYR A 109 4.09 -13.77 0.24
N LEU A 110 4.40 -12.49 0.49
CA LEU A 110 5.60 -11.84 -0.03
C LEU A 110 6.89 -12.48 0.50
N ARG A 111 6.90 -12.98 1.75
CA ARG A 111 8.04 -13.73 2.29
C ARG A 111 8.27 -15.03 1.52
N ASN A 112 7.21 -15.73 1.13
CA ASN A 112 7.30 -17.05 0.52
C ASN A 112 7.45 -17.00 -1.02
N HIS A 113 6.95 -15.94 -1.67
CA HIS A 113 6.84 -15.86 -3.13
C HIS A 113 7.43 -14.58 -3.73
N GLY A 114 7.79 -13.59 -2.91
CA GLY A 114 8.36 -12.33 -3.34
C GLY A 114 9.88 -12.26 -3.20
N GLU A 115 10.47 -11.27 -3.83
CA GLU A 115 11.85 -10.85 -3.65
C GLU A 115 11.89 -9.46 -3.00
N LEU A 116 12.69 -9.34 -1.94
CA LEU A 116 13.00 -8.05 -1.33
C LEU A 116 14.26 -7.48 -1.98
N ILE A 117 14.20 -6.24 -2.45
CA ILE A 117 15.37 -5.53 -3.00
C ILE A 117 15.79 -4.43 -2.04
N GLU A 118 17.10 -4.44 -1.71
CA GLU A 118 17.64 -3.59 -0.65
C GLU A 118 18.07 -2.21 -1.17
N PRO A 119 17.76 -1.13 -0.44
CA PRO A 119 18.28 0.18 -0.76
C PRO A 119 19.79 0.26 -0.52
N SER A 120 20.46 1.10 -1.30
CA SER A 120 21.88 1.40 -1.15
C SER A 120 22.13 2.88 -0.84
N ILE A 121 23.31 3.17 -0.30
CA ILE A 121 23.76 4.55 -0.06
C ILE A 121 23.71 5.37 -1.35
N LYS A 122 24.13 4.79 -2.48
CA LYS A 122 24.11 5.46 -3.79
C LYS A 122 22.70 5.89 -4.21
N MET A 123 21.69 5.06 -3.95
CA MET A 123 20.28 5.39 -4.26
C MET A 123 19.77 6.51 -3.36
N LEU A 124 20.20 6.53 -2.09
CA LEU A 124 19.86 7.61 -1.16
C LEU A 124 20.52 8.93 -1.57
N GLU A 125 21.79 8.89 -1.97
CA GLU A 125 22.49 10.06 -2.52
C GLU A 125 21.80 10.58 -3.79
N ALA A 126 21.37 9.68 -4.70
CA ALA A 126 20.62 10.06 -5.88
C ALA A 126 19.30 10.75 -5.51
N THR A 127 18.56 10.21 -4.54
CA THR A 127 17.31 10.79 -4.02
C THR A 127 17.51 12.21 -3.47
N LEU A 128 18.64 12.46 -2.82
CA LEU A 128 18.92 13.75 -2.17
C LEU A 128 19.49 14.79 -3.14
N ASN A 129 20.33 14.37 -4.08
CA ASN A 129 21.09 15.26 -4.94
C ASN A 129 20.47 15.44 -6.33
N ASN A 130 19.88 14.37 -6.88
CA ASN A 130 19.29 14.33 -8.22
C ASN A 130 17.92 13.62 -8.22
N PRO A 131 16.93 14.14 -7.46
CA PRO A 131 15.62 13.50 -7.35
C PRO A 131 14.90 13.47 -8.70
N LEU A 132 14.23 12.36 -9.00
CA LEU A 132 13.32 12.22 -10.14
C LEU A 132 11.95 12.85 -9.81
N LEU A 133 11.54 12.78 -8.55
CA LEU A 133 10.38 13.47 -7.97
C LEU A 133 10.85 14.67 -7.12
N PRO A 134 10.74 15.91 -7.62
CA PRO A 134 11.44 17.06 -7.04
C PRO A 134 10.81 17.62 -5.75
N GLU A 135 9.54 17.31 -5.45
CA GLU A 135 8.89 17.87 -4.27
C GLU A 135 9.38 17.18 -2.98
N LYS A 136 9.60 17.95 -1.91
CA LYS A 136 10.17 17.43 -0.65
C LYS A 136 9.31 16.34 0.01
N ASN A 137 7.99 16.41 -0.15
CA ASN A 137 7.02 15.43 0.33
C ASN A 137 7.04 14.12 -0.47
N GLN A 138 7.71 14.07 -1.64
CA GLN A 138 7.80 12.90 -2.52
C GLN A 138 9.11 12.13 -2.36
N ARG A 139 10.00 12.53 -1.45
CA ARG A 139 11.33 11.90 -1.28
C ARG A 139 11.31 10.40 -1.00
N ARG A 140 10.27 9.91 -0.30
CA ARG A 140 10.14 8.48 -0.03
C ARG A 140 9.76 7.72 -1.31
N ASP A 141 8.80 8.26 -2.06
CA ASP A 141 8.39 7.73 -3.36
C ASP A 141 9.57 7.75 -4.37
N ASP A 142 10.37 8.83 -4.35
CA ASP A 142 11.59 8.93 -5.15
C ASP A 142 12.59 7.84 -4.76
N PHE A 143 12.81 7.63 -3.46
CA PHE A 143 13.74 6.61 -3.00
C PHE A 143 13.30 5.20 -3.41
N ILE A 144 11.99 4.90 -3.30
CA ILE A 144 11.40 3.65 -3.80
C ILE A 144 11.66 3.49 -5.29
N LEU A 145 11.44 4.54 -6.08
CA LEU A 145 11.69 4.54 -7.51
C LEU A 145 13.17 4.28 -7.83
N GLN A 146 14.09 4.95 -7.15
CA GLN A 146 15.55 4.74 -7.34
C GLN A 146 15.96 3.28 -7.08
N VAL A 147 15.38 2.65 -6.05
CA VAL A 147 15.63 1.23 -5.73
C VAL A 147 15.11 0.32 -6.85
N ILE A 148 13.90 0.57 -7.36
CA ILE A 148 13.30 -0.18 -8.47
C ILE A 148 14.15 -0.04 -9.75
N LEU A 149 14.55 1.19 -10.11
CA LEU A 149 15.33 1.46 -11.31
C LEU A 149 16.69 0.74 -11.26
N ALA A 150 17.39 0.81 -10.13
CA ALA A 150 18.68 0.13 -9.98
C ALA A 150 18.56 -1.41 -10.02
N HIS A 151 17.46 -1.98 -9.51
CA HIS A 151 17.21 -3.41 -9.70
C HIS A 151 16.92 -3.75 -11.17
N ALA A 152 16.15 -2.91 -11.86
CA ALA A 152 15.82 -3.10 -13.27
C ALA A 152 17.05 -3.06 -14.19
N GLU A 153 18.03 -2.20 -13.91
CA GLU A 153 19.32 -2.15 -14.62
C GLU A 153 20.07 -3.49 -14.60
N ASN A 154 19.91 -4.28 -13.54
CA ASN A 154 20.52 -5.61 -13.42
C ASN A 154 19.67 -6.74 -14.02
N ASN A 155 18.48 -6.42 -14.53
CA ASN A 155 17.47 -7.38 -15.01
C ASN A 155 16.94 -7.00 -16.40
N LEU A 156 17.82 -6.54 -17.30
CA LEU A 156 17.43 -6.01 -18.62
C LEU A 156 16.71 -7.03 -19.50
N SER A 157 17.06 -8.32 -19.41
CA SER A 157 16.51 -9.40 -20.24
C SER A 157 15.10 -9.86 -19.85
N MET A 158 14.59 -9.46 -18.68
CA MET A 158 13.26 -9.84 -18.22
C MET A 158 12.25 -8.76 -18.52
N ASP A 159 11.03 -9.14 -18.88
CA ASP A 159 9.91 -8.21 -18.86
C ASP A 159 9.65 -7.71 -17.45
N LYS A 160 9.43 -6.39 -17.34
CA LYS A 160 9.29 -5.67 -16.08
C LYS A 160 8.01 -4.84 -16.10
N VAL A 161 7.30 -4.87 -14.99
CA VAL A 161 6.14 -4.04 -14.71
C VAL A 161 6.36 -3.32 -13.39
N PHE A 162 5.94 -2.07 -13.31
CA PHE A 162 5.71 -1.40 -12.03
C PHE A 162 4.22 -1.14 -11.85
N PHE A 163 3.64 -1.75 -10.81
CA PHE A 163 2.26 -1.50 -10.41
C PHE A 163 2.23 -0.53 -9.23
N SER A 164 1.54 0.60 -9.41
CA SER A 164 1.21 1.49 -8.29
C SER A 164 -0.06 2.27 -8.56
N GLU A 165 -0.94 2.29 -7.56
CA GLU A 165 -2.15 3.12 -7.54
C GLU A 165 -1.84 4.61 -7.32
N ASN A 166 -0.59 4.96 -6.97
CA ASN A 166 -0.19 6.33 -6.76
C ASN A 166 0.06 7.07 -8.09
N THR A 167 -1.04 7.33 -8.81
CA THR A 167 -1.01 7.93 -10.16
C THR A 167 -0.54 9.37 -10.16
N LYS A 168 -0.59 10.08 -9.03
CA LYS A 168 -0.17 11.48 -8.95
C LYS A 168 1.34 11.59 -9.08
N GLU A 169 2.08 10.75 -8.37
CA GLU A 169 3.54 10.69 -8.43
C GLU A 169 4.03 9.83 -9.61
N PHE A 170 3.68 8.53 -9.63
CA PHE A 170 4.25 7.59 -10.61
C PHE A 170 3.54 7.58 -11.97
N GLY A 171 2.30 8.08 -12.02
CA GLY A 171 1.56 8.25 -13.27
C GLY A 171 2.04 9.45 -14.09
N ASN A 172 2.97 10.26 -13.59
CA ASN A 172 3.54 11.38 -14.33
C ASN A 172 4.30 10.88 -15.58
N ILE A 173 4.10 11.55 -16.71
CA ILE A 173 4.73 11.22 -18.00
C ILE A 173 6.26 11.14 -17.88
N ASN A 174 6.89 12.05 -17.14
CA ASN A 174 8.34 12.06 -16.97
C ASN A 174 8.82 10.79 -16.26
N ILE A 175 8.10 10.35 -15.23
CA ILE A 175 8.43 9.12 -14.50
C ILE A 175 8.17 7.89 -15.36
N GLN A 176 7.06 7.87 -16.10
CA GLN A 176 6.79 6.78 -17.04
C GLN A 176 7.86 6.68 -18.15
N GLN A 177 8.41 7.79 -18.61
CA GLN A 177 9.54 7.79 -19.56
C GLN A 177 10.81 7.20 -18.92
N VAL A 178 11.12 7.57 -17.68
CA VAL A 178 12.26 7.01 -16.94
C VAL A 178 12.10 5.49 -16.77
N LEU A 179 10.90 5.02 -16.40
CA LEU A 179 10.57 3.60 -16.29
C LEU A 179 10.71 2.89 -17.65
N ALA A 180 10.16 3.48 -18.71
CA ALA A 180 10.18 2.92 -20.06
C ALA A 180 11.60 2.79 -20.63
N ASN A 181 12.51 3.71 -20.29
CA ASN A 181 13.92 3.63 -20.71
C ASN A 181 14.63 2.38 -20.17
N LEU A 182 14.14 1.79 -19.08
CA LEU A 182 14.62 0.52 -18.54
C LEU A 182 13.71 -0.66 -18.90
N GLY A 183 12.75 -0.47 -19.82
CA GLY A 183 11.81 -1.50 -20.22
C GLY A 183 10.78 -1.86 -19.15
N ILE A 184 10.46 -0.94 -18.23
CA ILE A 184 9.44 -1.12 -17.20
C ILE A 184 8.11 -0.51 -17.69
N ASN A 185 7.07 -1.34 -17.78
CA ASN A 185 5.72 -0.87 -18.09
C ASN A 185 4.99 -0.47 -16.81
N TYR A 186 4.40 0.72 -16.79
CA TYR A 186 3.64 1.21 -15.63
C TYR A 186 2.14 0.88 -15.75
N PHE A 187 1.55 0.39 -14.66
CA PHE A 187 0.11 0.18 -14.55
C PHE A 187 -0.41 0.67 -13.19
N SER A 188 -1.59 1.29 -13.21
CA SER A 188 -2.32 1.70 -12.02
C SER A 188 -3.63 0.95 -11.79
N LYS A 189 -3.98 0.05 -12.71
CA LYS A 189 -5.23 -0.73 -12.70
C LYS A 189 -4.92 -2.18 -13.08
N ILE A 190 -5.44 -3.12 -12.30
CA ILE A 190 -5.23 -4.55 -12.50
C ILE A 190 -5.74 -5.03 -13.86
N PRO A 191 -6.94 -4.64 -14.35
CA PRO A 191 -7.41 -5.08 -15.66
C PRO A 191 -6.49 -4.70 -16.81
N ASN A 192 -5.79 -3.57 -16.72
CA ASN A 192 -4.83 -3.14 -17.73
C ASN A 192 -3.54 -3.98 -17.67
N LEU A 193 -3.07 -4.29 -16.46
CA LEU A 193 -1.93 -5.17 -16.25
C LEU A 193 -2.23 -6.58 -16.77
N GLU A 194 -3.34 -7.18 -16.36
CA GLU A 194 -3.77 -8.50 -16.83
C GLU A 194 -3.97 -8.54 -18.35
N GLY A 195 -4.59 -7.49 -18.92
CA GLY A 195 -4.75 -7.36 -20.36
C GLY A 195 -3.43 -7.26 -21.13
N TRP A 196 -2.38 -6.74 -20.51
CA TRP A 196 -1.03 -6.74 -21.08
C TRP A 196 -0.34 -8.10 -20.91
N LEU A 197 -0.47 -8.73 -19.75
CA LEU A 197 0.07 -10.08 -19.48
C LEU A 197 -0.48 -11.12 -20.45
N ASN A 198 -1.77 -11.05 -20.77
CA ASN A 198 -2.43 -11.98 -21.70
C ASN A 198 -2.04 -11.80 -23.17
N LYS A 199 -1.27 -10.77 -23.51
CA LYS A 199 -0.79 -10.49 -24.88
C LYS A 199 0.67 -10.89 -25.10
N GLN A 200 1.36 -11.33 -24.05
CA GLN A 200 2.71 -11.89 -24.11
C GLN A 200 2.66 -13.36 -24.52
#